data_AF-A0A832CAK4-F1
#
_entry.id   AF-A0A832CAK4-F1
#
_cell.length_a   1.000
_cell.length_b   1.000
_cell.length_c   1.000
_cell.angle_alpha   90.00
_cell.angle_beta   90.00
_cell.angle_gamma   90.00
#
_symmetry.space_group_name_H-M   'P 1'
#
loop_
_entity.id
_entity.type
_entity.pdbx_description
1 polymer ?
#
loop_
_entity_poly.entity_id
_entity_poly.type
_entity_poly.pdbx_seq_one_letter_code
_entity_poly.pdbx_strand_id
1 'polypeptide(L)'
;KTSAHLKGIGTTGWGVGPAIEERVRRTAKLAKDVAELQPYLTDVAAEANNAIDEGKKVLLEGTQGLMLSLFYGTYPYVTGRDTSASAICSEAGVGPTKVDNVLIVFKSFMTRVGAGPLPGELPKEEAVKRGWFEIAAGTGRERRSAPFNFEIAKRAVMINGATMAALTKLDVVYPKCKGIRKYEDLPQEAKEFIKEIERQVGIPVVLIGTGQDALDIVDRRI
;
A
#
# COMPACT_ATOMS: atom_id res chain seq x y z
N LYS A 1 10.74 -19.55 -17.24
CA LYS A 1 9.68 -20.59 -17.20
C LYS A 1 9.03 -20.52 -15.82
N THR A 2 7.71 -20.37 -15.72
CA THR A 2 7.01 -20.37 -14.42
C THR A 2 7.16 -21.75 -13.78
N SER A 3 7.84 -21.82 -12.63
CA SER A 3 8.01 -23.07 -11.87
C SER A 3 6.65 -23.69 -11.57
N ALA A 4 6.53 -25.02 -11.67
CA ALA A 4 5.25 -25.72 -11.52
C ALA A 4 4.56 -25.45 -10.17
N HIS A 5 5.34 -25.21 -9.11
CA HIS A 5 4.84 -24.85 -7.78
C HIS A 5 4.28 -23.42 -7.67
N LEU A 6 4.54 -22.55 -8.65
CA LEU A 6 3.99 -21.18 -8.71
C LEU A 6 2.69 -21.10 -9.50
N LYS A 7 2.24 -22.21 -10.11
CA LYS A 7 0.93 -22.29 -10.77
C LYS A 7 -0.17 -22.01 -9.75
N GLY A 8 -1.02 -21.03 -10.03
CA GLY A 8 -2.15 -20.67 -9.18
C GLY A 8 -1.93 -19.50 -8.21
N ILE A 9 -0.69 -18.99 -8.03
CA ILE A 9 -0.47 -17.76 -7.22
C ILE A 9 -1.12 -16.55 -7.90
N GLY A 10 -1.00 -16.47 -9.23
CA GLY A 10 -1.46 -15.33 -10.02
C GLY A 10 -0.53 -14.12 -9.85
N THR A 11 0.73 -14.24 -10.30
CA THR A 11 1.65 -13.10 -10.35
C THR A 11 1.20 -12.05 -11.37
N THR A 12 1.82 -10.87 -11.38
CA THR A 12 1.51 -9.81 -12.36
C THR A 12 2.02 -10.10 -13.77
N GLY A 13 2.95 -11.04 -13.92
CA GLY A 13 3.63 -11.31 -15.20
C GLY A 13 4.76 -10.33 -15.55
N TRP A 14 5.07 -9.36 -14.69
CA TRP A 14 6.07 -8.30 -14.97
C TRP A 14 7.52 -8.71 -14.68
N GLY A 15 7.80 -10.00 -14.47
CA GLY A 15 9.16 -10.50 -14.23
C GLY A 15 9.76 -10.23 -12.84
N VAL A 16 9.04 -9.56 -11.92
CA VAL A 16 9.55 -9.21 -10.58
C VAL A 16 10.07 -10.43 -9.81
N GLY A 17 9.27 -11.50 -9.70
CA GLY A 17 9.67 -12.71 -8.96
C GLY A 17 10.98 -13.33 -9.49
N PRO A 18 11.05 -13.68 -10.79
CA PRO A 18 12.29 -14.17 -11.40
C PRO A 18 13.48 -13.22 -11.25
N ALA A 19 13.28 -11.90 -11.43
CA ALA A 19 14.35 -10.91 -11.27
C ALA A 19 14.89 -10.87 -9.84
N ILE A 20 14.03 -10.98 -8.82
CA ILE A 20 14.46 -11.10 -7.43
C ILE A 20 15.21 -12.40 -7.19
N GLU A 21 14.77 -13.52 -7.77
CA GLU A 21 15.50 -14.80 -7.67
C GLU A 21 16.93 -14.66 -8.23
N GLU A 22 17.09 -14.07 -9.42
CA GLU A 22 18.40 -13.82 -10.02
C GLU A 22 19.26 -12.85 -9.18
N ARG A 23 18.63 -11.83 -8.58
CA ARG A 23 19.33 -10.91 -7.67
C ARG A 23 19.82 -11.61 -6.42
N VAL A 24 19.04 -12.51 -5.83
CA VAL A 24 19.44 -13.34 -4.69
C VAL A 24 20.59 -14.28 -5.06
N ARG A 25 20.55 -14.85 -6.28
CA ARG A 25 21.64 -15.67 -6.84
C ARG A 25 22.87 -14.85 -7.25
N ARG A 26 22.78 -13.51 -7.22
CA ARG A 26 23.85 -12.56 -7.60
C ARG A 26 24.23 -12.68 -9.09
N THR A 27 23.25 -13.02 -9.93
CA THR A 27 23.43 -13.16 -11.39
C THR A 27 22.68 -12.11 -12.20
N ALA A 28 21.82 -11.32 -11.55
CA ALA A 28 21.09 -10.23 -12.21
C ALA A 28 22.04 -9.10 -12.67
N LYS A 29 21.74 -8.51 -13.83
CA LYS A 29 22.38 -7.26 -14.28
C LYS A 29 21.93 -6.07 -13.42
N LEU A 30 22.78 -5.06 -13.31
CA LEU A 30 22.47 -3.80 -12.63
C LEU A 30 22.20 -2.68 -13.64
N ALA A 31 21.58 -1.58 -13.19
CA ALA A 31 21.27 -0.43 -14.04
C ALA A 31 22.53 0.15 -14.72
N LYS A 32 23.67 0.12 -14.01
CA LYS A 32 24.97 0.56 -14.54
C LYS A 32 25.49 -0.28 -15.72
N ASP A 33 24.94 -1.47 -15.93
CA ASP A 33 25.32 -2.37 -17.02
C ASP A 33 24.46 -2.15 -18.27
N VAL A 34 23.56 -1.15 -18.26
CA VAL A 34 22.63 -0.82 -19.35
C VAL A 34 22.97 0.59 -19.87
N ALA A 35 23.32 0.70 -21.16
CA ALA A 35 23.83 1.93 -21.75
C ALA A 35 22.77 3.05 -21.78
N GLU A 36 21.53 2.69 -22.05
CA GLU A 36 20.38 3.59 -22.12
C GLU A 36 20.04 4.23 -20.77
N LEU A 37 20.46 3.60 -19.66
CA LEU A 37 20.19 4.09 -18.32
C LEU A 37 21.28 5.02 -17.76
N GLN A 38 22.45 5.09 -18.41
CA GLN A 38 23.60 5.88 -17.92
C GLN A 38 23.25 7.33 -17.56
N PRO A 39 22.46 8.08 -18.35
CA PRO A 39 22.15 9.49 -18.04
C PRO A 39 21.33 9.69 -16.76
N TYR A 40 20.72 8.63 -16.22
CA TYR A 40 19.84 8.69 -15.07
C TYR A 40 20.44 8.05 -13.81
N LEU A 41 21.66 7.51 -13.90
CA LEU A 41 22.31 6.88 -12.76
C LEU A 41 22.69 7.93 -11.72
N THR A 42 22.37 7.63 -10.47
CA THR A 42 22.81 8.40 -9.32
C THR A 42 22.94 7.51 -8.08
N ASP A 43 23.53 8.05 -7.02
CA ASP A 43 23.53 7.46 -5.69
C ASP A 43 22.33 7.98 -4.89
N VAL A 44 21.21 7.26 -5.02
CA VAL A 44 19.96 7.58 -4.33
C VAL A 44 20.14 7.62 -2.82
N ALA A 45 20.96 6.73 -2.25
CA ALA A 45 21.19 6.70 -0.81
C ALA A 45 21.93 7.96 -0.35
N ALA A 46 22.95 8.40 -1.09
CA ALA A 46 23.65 9.65 -0.80
C ALA A 46 22.75 10.87 -0.95
N GLU A 47 21.98 10.98 -2.05
CA GLU A 47 21.07 12.11 -2.27
C GLU A 47 20.00 12.20 -1.16
N ALA A 48 19.35 11.08 -0.83
CA ALA A 48 18.32 11.05 0.20
C ALA A 48 18.89 11.43 1.57
N ASN A 49 20.06 10.87 1.96
CA ASN A 49 20.66 11.16 3.26
C ASN A 49 21.17 12.61 3.35
N ASN A 50 21.80 13.14 2.30
CA ASN A 50 22.24 14.53 2.27
C ASN A 50 21.04 15.49 2.39
N ALA A 51 19.95 15.21 1.68
CA ALA A 51 18.73 16.01 1.78
C ALA A 51 18.14 15.99 3.20
N ILE A 52 18.13 14.82 3.86
CA ILE A 52 17.69 14.69 5.25
C ILE A 52 18.61 15.49 6.19
N ASP A 53 19.93 15.37 6.02
CA ASP A 53 20.92 16.03 6.88
C ASP A 53 20.93 17.57 6.69
N GLU A 54 20.51 18.05 5.52
CA GLU A 54 20.24 19.47 5.22
C GLU A 54 18.87 19.96 5.74
N GLY A 55 18.09 19.10 6.39
CA GLY A 55 16.76 19.44 6.93
C GLY A 55 15.66 19.54 5.87
N LYS A 56 15.87 18.99 4.67
CA LYS A 56 14.83 18.94 3.62
C LYS A 56 13.84 17.81 3.90
N LYS A 57 12.63 17.94 3.35
CA LYS A 57 11.60 16.90 3.41
C LYS A 57 11.88 15.85 2.32
N VAL A 58 12.00 14.59 2.73
CA VAL A 58 12.13 13.43 1.84
C VAL A 58 10.91 12.53 2.02
N LEU A 59 10.29 12.11 0.92
CA LEU A 59 9.17 11.17 0.92
C LEU A 59 9.61 9.86 0.26
N LEU A 60 9.50 8.76 1.00
CA LEU A 60 9.72 7.42 0.48
C LEU A 60 8.38 6.74 0.21
N GLU A 61 8.16 6.31 -1.03
CA GLU A 61 6.95 5.59 -1.43
C GLU A 61 7.24 4.09 -1.56
N GLY A 62 6.39 3.27 -0.94
CA GLY A 62 6.51 1.81 -0.98
C GLY A 62 5.57 1.12 -1.96
N THR A 63 5.97 -0.08 -2.36
CA THR A 63 5.06 -1.07 -2.94
C THR A 63 5.29 -2.42 -2.26
N GLN A 64 4.31 -3.31 -2.08
CA GLN A 64 2.87 -3.19 -2.24
C GLN A 64 2.22 -2.96 -0.84
N GLY A 65 1.04 -3.53 -0.57
CA GLY A 65 0.49 -3.56 0.79
C GLY A 65 1.10 -4.67 1.66
N LEU A 66 0.99 -4.55 2.99
CA LEU A 66 1.62 -5.49 3.93
C LEU A 66 1.14 -6.93 3.78
N MET A 67 -0.13 -7.15 3.43
CA MET A 67 -0.67 -8.51 3.23
C MET A 67 -0.04 -9.25 2.03
N LEU A 68 0.76 -8.55 1.22
CA LEU A 68 1.58 -9.10 0.15
C LEU A 68 3.07 -9.17 0.52
N SER A 69 3.47 -8.82 1.74
CA SER A 69 4.84 -9.01 2.22
C SER A 69 5.25 -10.48 2.14
N LEU A 70 6.46 -10.75 1.68
CA LEU A 70 7.04 -12.09 1.67
C LEU A 70 7.09 -12.72 3.07
N PHE A 71 7.24 -11.92 4.13
CA PHE A 71 7.41 -12.40 5.50
C PHE A 71 6.10 -12.37 6.31
N TYR A 72 5.30 -11.31 6.13
CA TYR A 72 4.15 -11.04 6.99
C TYR A 72 2.80 -11.21 6.30
N GLY A 73 2.82 -11.40 4.97
CA GLY A 73 1.63 -11.58 4.17
C GLY A 73 1.09 -13.01 4.18
N THR A 74 0.13 -13.27 3.31
CA THR A 74 -0.52 -14.59 3.19
C THR A 74 0.30 -15.53 2.30
N TYR A 75 1.50 -15.90 2.73
CA TYR A 75 2.38 -16.81 1.98
C TYR A 75 1.65 -18.12 1.63
N PRO A 76 1.78 -18.66 0.40
CA PRO A 76 2.66 -18.24 -0.70
C PRO A 76 2.08 -17.15 -1.62
N TYR A 77 0.90 -16.61 -1.34
CA TYR A 77 0.21 -15.63 -2.18
C TYR A 77 0.65 -14.20 -1.88
N VAL A 78 1.95 -13.96 -2.06
CA VAL A 78 2.66 -12.73 -1.70
C VAL A 78 3.58 -12.29 -2.85
N THR A 79 4.20 -11.13 -2.72
CA THR A 79 5.22 -10.65 -3.65
C THR A 79 6.59 -11.29 -3.34
N GLY A 80 7.59 -11.03 -4.17
CA GLY A 80 8.93 -11.62 -4.03
C GLY A 80 9.81 -10.99 -2.93
N ARG A 81 9.29 -10.06 -2.12
CA ARG A 81 10.05 -9.25 -1.17
C ARG A 81 9.18 -8.78 0.00
N ASP A 82 9.80 -8.22 1.03
CA ASP A 82 9.05 -7.51 2.07
C ASP A 82 8.51 -6.16 1.54
N THR A 83 7.40 -5.74 2.12
CA THR A 83 6.65 -4.52 1.77
C THR A 83 6.41 -3.62 2.99
N SER A 84 7.06 -3.92 4.12
CA SER A 84 7.00 -3.09 5.33
C SER A 84 7.75 -1.76 5.18
N ALA A 85 7.45 -0.80 6.06
CA ALA A 85 8.14 0.49 6.15
C ALA A 85 9.66 0.33 6.28
N SER A 86 10.12 -0.63 7.09
CA SER A 86 11.53 -0.94 7.23
C SER A 86 12.18 -1.42 5.93
N ALA A 87 11.45 -2.22 5.14
CA ALA A 87 11.94 -2.65 3.83
C ALA A 87 12.04 -1.48 2.84
N ILE A 88 11.08 -0.56 2.85
CA ILE A 88 11.14 0.67 2.04
C ILE A 88 12.40 1.48 2.37
N CYS A 89 12.68 1.66 3.67
CA CYS A 89 13.89 2.36 4.13
C CYS A 89 15.17 1.66 3.67
N SER A 90 15.23 0.33 3.81
CA SER A 90 16.37 -0.47 3.36
C SER A 90 16.61 -0.36 1.85
N GLU A 91 15.58 -0.18 1.04
CA GLU A 91 15.71 -0.05 -0.41
C GLU A 91 16.13 1.34 -0.86
N ALA A 92 15.69 2.37 -0.15
CA ALA A 92 16.11 3.75 -0.40
C ALA A 92 17.50 4.07 0.19
N GLY A 93 18.03 3.21 1.07
CA GLY A 93 19.29 3.45 1.76
C GLY A 93 19.16 4.46 2.91
N VAL A 94 18.00 4.55 3.54
CA VAL A 94 17.74 5.45 4.67
C VAL A 94 17.71 4.64 5.97
N GLY A 95 18.48 5.07 6.97
CA GLY A 95 18.53 4.41 8.28
C GLY A 95 17.22 4.59 9.06
N PRO A 96 16.77 3.60 9.85
CA PRO A 96 15.49 3.67 10.54
C PRO A 96 15.40 4.81 11.57
N THR A 97 16.53 5.25 12.13
CA THR A 97 16.59 6.37 13.08
C THR A 97 16.41 7.74 12.42
N LYS A 98 16.39 7.82 11.08
CA LYS A 98 16.14 9.05 10.32
C LYS A 98 14.67 9.18 9.88
N VAL A 99 13.79 8.25 10.27
CA VAL A 99 12.38 8.24 9.86
C VAL A 99 11.54 8.95 10.91
N ASP A 100 10.97 10.10 10.56
CA ASP A 100 10.10 10.86 11.46
C ASP A 100 8.67 10.30 11.50
N ASN A 101 8.14 9.92 10.33
CA ASN A 101 6.74 9.55 10.19
C ASN A 101 6.56 8.36 9.25
N VAL A 102 5.63 7.48 9.61
CA VAL A 102 5.19 6.35 8.78
C VAL A 102 3.70 6.46 8.54
N LEU A 103 3.32 6.86 7.32
CA LEU A 103 1.93 6.95 6.88
C LEU A 103 1.50 5.61 6.28
N ILE A 104 0.58 4.90 6.94
CA ILE A 104 -0.02 3.69 6.41
C ILE A 104 -1.31 4.01 5.64
N VAL A 105 -1.47 3.45 4.45
CA VAL A 105 -2.66 3.70 3.62
C VAL A 105 -3.64 2.54 3.72
N PHE A 106 -4.86 2.84 4.14
CA PHE A 106 -5.99 1.93 4.09
C PHE A 106 -7.00 2.36 3.03
N LYS A 107 -7.75 1.38 2.52
CA LYS A 107 -9.02 1.61 1.84
C LYS A 107 -10.15 1.35 2.83
N SER A 108 -11.28 2.01 2.65
CA SER A 108 -12.49 1.82 3.47
C SER A 108 -13.09 0.40 3.35
N PHE A 109 -12.62 -0.41 2.42
CA PHE A 109 -12.90 -1.83 2.27
C PHE A 109 -11.65 -2.53 1.72
N MET A 110 -11.50 -3.83 1.95
CA MET A 110 -10.35 -4.59 1.47
C MET A 110 -10.54 -5.05 0.03
N THR A 111 -9.45 -5.09 -0.72
CA THR A 111 -9.42 -5.65 -2.08
C THR A 111 -8.22 -6.56 -2.26
N ARG A 112 -8.38 -7.65 -3.02
CA ARG A 112 -7.29 -8.59 -3.36
C ARG A 112 -7.32 -8.96 -4.84
N VAL A 113 -6.13 -9.00 -5.46
CA VAL A 113 -5.96 -9.51 -6.83
C VAL A 113 -5.36 -10.92 -6.77
N GLY A 114 -5.85 -11.81 -7.63
CA GLY A 114 -5.34 -13.18 -7.72
C GLY A 114 -5.83 -14.06 -6.56
N ALA A 115 -5.20 -15.23 -6.44
CA ALA A 115 -5.58 -16.25 -5.46
C ALA A 115 -5.15 -15.87 -4.02
N GLY A 116 -5.41 -16.79 -3.09
CA GLY A 116 -5.07 -16.66 -1.68
C GLY A 116 -6.23 -16.16 -0.81
N PRO A 117 -6.09 -16.24 0.51
CA PRO A 117 -7.20 -15.95 1.42
C PRO A 117 -7.53 -14.45 1.47
N LEU A 118 -8.82 -14.15 1.53
CA LEU A 118 -9.36 -12.82 1.83
C LEU A 118 -10.46 -13.00 2.89
N PRO A 119 -10.18 -12.77 4.19
CA PRO A 119 -11.19 -12.92 5.24
C PRO A 119 -12.37 -11.96 5.02
N GLY A 120 -13.59 -12.50 5.07
CA GLY A 120 -14.81 -11.72 4.82
C GLY A 120 -15.07 -11.40 3.35
N GLU A 121 -14.46 -12.15 2.42
CA GLU A 121 -14.71 -12.02 0.99
C GLU A 121 -16.20 -12.09 0.65
N LEU A 122 -16.66 -11.11 -0.13
CA LEU A 122 -18.03 -11.02 -0.61
C LEU A 122 -18.19 -11.77 -1.94
N PRO A 123 -19.39 -12.33 -2.21
CA PRO A 123 -19.77 -12.71 -3.57
C PRO A 123 -19.60 -11.55 -4.55
N LYS A 124 -19.23 -11.84 -5.79
CA LYS A 124 -18.94 -10.82 -6.81
C LYS A 124 -20.15 -9.92 -7.04
N GLU A 125 -21.34 -10.49 -7.08
CA GLU A 125 -22.60 -9.79 -7.31
C GLU A 125 -22.86 -8.74 -6.22
N GLU A 126 -22.55 -9.09 -4.96
CA GLU A 126 -22.67 -8.17 -3.83
C GLU A 126 -21.60 -7.07 -3.88
N ALA A 127 -20.36 -7.41 -4.24
CA ALA A 127 -19.30 -6.43 -4.42
C ALA A 127 -19.64 -5.42 -5.54
N VAL A 128 -20.22 -5.88 -6.65
CA VAL A 128 -20.69 -5.02 -7.75
C VAL A 128 -21.83 -4.11 -7.27
N LYS A 129 -22.83 -4.67 -6.57
CA LYS A 129 -23.96 -3.91 -6.03
C LYS A 129 -23.52 -2.79 -5.08
N ARG A 130 -22.47 -3.02 -4.29
CA ARG A 130 -21.88 -2.03 -3.38
C ARG A 130 -20.95 -1.02 -4.06
N GLY A 131 -20.63 -1.20 -5.34
CA GLY A 131 -19.60 -0.41 -6.03
C GLY A 131 -18.17 -0.72 -5.56
N TRP A 132 -17.95 -1.85 -4.89
CA TRP A 132 -16.65 -2.28 -4.35
C TRP A 132 -15.87 -3.17 -5.32
N PHE A 133 -16.47 -3.54 -6.45
CA PHE A 133 -15.81 -4.29 -7.51
C PHE A 133 -14.88 -3.38 -8.32
N GLU A 134 -13.60 -3.73 -8.38
CA GLU A 134 -12.57 -2.96 -9.07
C GLU A 134 -11.79 -3.84 -10.06
N ILE A 135 -11.29 -3.24 -11.15
CA ILE A 135 -10.40 -3.90 -12.11
C ILE A 135 -9.00 -3.28 -11.96
N ALA A 136 -7.96 -4.12 -11.90
CA ALA A 136 -6.58 -3.66 -11.81
C ALA A 136 -6.11 -3.05 -13.15
N ALA A 137 -5.82 -1.74 -13.15
CA ALA A 137 -5.52 -0.95 -14.35
C ALA A 137 -4.42 -1.53 -15.26
N GLY A 138 -3.37 -2.15 -14.70
CA GLY A 138 -2.25 -2.67 -15.49
C GLY A 138 -2.42 -4.10 -16.01
N THR A 139 -3.19 -4.96 -15.31
CA THR A 139 -3.31 -6.38 -15.67
C THR A 139 -4.70 -6.78 -16.15
N GLY A 140 -5.69 -5.88 -16.06
CA GLY A 140 -7.09 -6.18 -16.37
C GLY A 140 -7.75 -7.20 -15.43
N ARG A 141 -7.10 -7.51 -14.30
CA ARG A 141 -7.58 -8.56 -13.38
C ARG A 141 -8.58 -8.01 -12.40
N GLU A 142 -9.66 -8.76 -12.19
CA GLU A 142 -10.69 -8.45 -11.21
C GLU A 142 -10.12 -8.46 -9.78
N ARG A 143 -10.57 -7.51 -8.96
CA ARG A 143 -10.31 -7.46 -7.53
C ARG A 143 -11.48 -8.08 -6.78
N ARG A 144 -11.16 -9.04 -5.92
CA ARG A 144 -12.07 -9.60 -4.92
C ARG A 144 -12.16 -8.61 -3.77
N SER A 145 -13.33 -8.48 -3.15
CA SER A 145 -13.59 -7.41 -2.18
C SER A 145 -14.15 -7.98 -0.88
N ALA A 146 -13.81 -7.34 0.23
CA ALA A 146 -14.26 -7.68 1.57
C ALA A 146 -14.46 -6.40 2.40
N PRO A 147 -15.28 -6.43 3.46
CA PRO A 147 -15.35 -5.33 4.42
C PRO A 147 -13.99 -4.99 5.04
N PHE A 148 -13.88 -3.80 5.63
CA PHE A 148 -12.71 -3.42 6.40
C PHE A 148 -12.45 -4.45 7.53
N ASN A 149 -11.18 -4.80 7.75
CA ASN A 149 -10.80 -5.75 8.79
C ASN A 149 -9.86 -5.09 9.80
N PHE A 150 -10.38 -4.83 11.00
CA PHE A 150 -9.66 -4.13 12.07
C PHE A 150 -8.45 -4.92 12.60
N GLU A 151 -8.53 -6.26 12.67
CA GLU A 151 -7.41 -7.08 13.14
C GLU A 151 -6.23 -7.05 12.16
N ILE A 152 -6.52 -7.12 10.86
CA ILE A 152 -5.50 -6.96 9.81
C ILE A 152 -4.90 -5.55 9.86
N ALA A 153 -5.74 -4.52 10.00
CA ALA A 153 -5.28 -3.14 10.08
C ALA A 153 -4.38 -2.90 11.31
N LYS A 154 -4.77 -3.39 12.49
CA LYS A 154 -4.00 -3.32 13.73
C LYS A 154 -2.66 -4.02 13.60
N ARG A 155 -2.65 -5.24 13.05
CA ARG A 155 -1.40 -5.96 12.75
C ARG A 155 -0.51 -5.16 11.79
N ALA A 156 -1.11 -4.50 10.80
CA ALA A 156 -0.36 -3.72 9.83
C ALA A 156 0.27 -2.45 10.42
N VAL A 157 -0.46 -1.75 11.30
CA VAL A 157 0.08 -0.63 12.09
C VAL A 157 1.25 -1.09 12.95
N MET A 158 1.08 -2.19 13.69
CA MET A 158 2.10 -2.73 14.58
C MET A 158 3.40 -3.08 13.84
N ILE A 159 3.32 -3.80 12.72
CA ILE A 159 4.50 -4.25 11.98
C ILE A 159 5.24 -3.08 11.32
N ASN A 160 4.51 -2.08 10.84
CA ASN A 160 5.13 -0.93 10.17
C ASN A 160 5.61 0.15 11.14
N GLY A 161 5.26 0.08 12.42
CA GLY A 161 5.44 1.20 13.35
C GLY A 161 4.75 2.47 12.83
N ALA A 162 3.56 2.32 12.24
CA ALA A 162 2.84 3.43 11.63
C ALA A 162 2.53 4.51 12.66
N THR A 163 2.78 5.78 12.32
CA THR A 163 2.51 6.93 13.20
C THR A 163 1.19 7.60 12.87
N MET A 164 0.71 7.42 11.64
CA MET A 164 -0.52 8.01 11.13
C MET A 164 -1.08 7.18 9.98
N ALA A 165 -2.38 7.31 9.72
CA ALA A 165 -3.06 6.59 8.65
C ALA A 165 -3.69 7.54 7.62
N ALA A 166 -3.73 7.10 6.37
CA ALA A 166 -4.60 7.64 5.33
C ALA A 166 -5.73 6.65 5.05
N LEU A 167 -6.97 7.12 4.99
CA LEU A 167 -8.14 6.31 4.63
C LEU A 167 -8.67 6.75 3.27
N THR A 168 -8.69 5.86 2.29
CA THR A 168 -9.14 6.15 0.93
C THR A 168 -10.49 5.51 0.62
N LYS A 169 -11.12 5.96 -0.47
CA LYS A 169 -12.38 5.39 -0.99
C LYS A 169 -13.53 5.49 0.02
N LEU A 170 -13.54 6.51 0.87
CA LEU A 170 -14.61 6.69 1.85
C LEU A 170 -15.94 6.97 1.15
N ASP A 171 -15.90 7.70 0.04
CA ASP A 171 -17.04 7.96 -0.85
C ASP A 171 -17.66 6.70 -1.45
N VAL A 172 -16.88 5.64 -1.64
CA VAL A 172 -17.40 4.36 -2.15
C VAL A 172 -18.24 3.65 -1.11
N VAL A 173 -17.89 3.75 0.18
CA VAL A 173 -18.67 3.16 1.28
C VAL A 173 -19.79 4.10 1.73
N TYR A 174 -19.53 5.41 1.73
CA TYR A 174 -20.45 6.47 2.12
C TYR A 174 -20.56 7.50 0.99
N PRO A 175 -21.45 7.30 -0.01
CA PRO A 175 -21.56 8.15 -1.20
C PRO A 175 -21.74 9.65 -0.92
N LYS A 176 -22.35 10.00 0.22
CA LYS A 176 -22.52 11.38 0.67
C LYS A 176 -21.20 12.09 1.02
N CYS A 177 -20.09 11.36 1.16
CA CYS A 177 -18.78 11.94 1.40
C CYS A 177 -18.17 12.56 0.13
N LYS A 178 -18.72 12.28 -1.05
CA LYS A 178 -18.06 12.61 -2.33
C LYS A 178 -17.70 14.10 -2.42
N GLY A 179 -16.42 14.39 -2.63
CA GLY A 179 -15.90 15.75 -2.80
C GLY A 179 -15.83 16.61 -1.53
N ILE A 180 -16.13 16.04 -0.36
CA ILE A 180 -16.00 16.75 0.92
C ILE A 180 -14.52 16.96 1.25
N ARG A 181 -14.16 18.19 1.65
CA ARG A 181 -12.77 18.60 1.94
C ARG A 181 -12.53 19.04 3.37
N LYS A 182 -13.58 19.11 4.18
CA LYS A 182 -13.52 19.47 5.60
C LYS A 182 -14.11 18.37 6.45
N TYR A 183 -13.50 18.10 7.60
CA TYR A 183 -13.91 16.97 8.45
C TYR A 183 -15.32 17.19 9.04
N GLU A 184 -15.63 18.42 9.41
CA GLU A 184 -16.91 18.85 9.97
C GLU A 184 -18.09 18.62 9.01
N ASP A 185 -17.84 18.61 7.70
CA ASP A 185 -18.87 18.42 6.68
C ASP A 185 -19.19 16.93 6.43
N LEU A 186 -18.34 16.01 6.90
CA LEU A 186 -18.58 14.58 6.72
C LEU A 186 -19.87 14.12 7.43
N PRO A 187 -20.64 13.20 6.83
CA PRO A 187 -21.77 12.54 7.49
C PRO A 187 -21.37 11.89 8.81
N GLN A 188 -22.30 11.85 9.76
CA GLN A 188 -22.04 11.33 11.09
C GLN A 188 -21.59 9.86 11.07
N GLU A 189 -22.19 9.02 10.22
CA GLU A 189 -21.84 7.60 10.13
C GLU A 189 -20.41 7.40 9.60
N ALA A 190 -19.95 8.29 8.70
CA ALA A 190 -18.59 8.26 8.18
C ALA A 190 -17.57 8.71 9.24
N LYS A 191 -17.90 9.73 10.03
CA LYS A 191 -17.08 10.16 11.18
C LYS A 191 -16.95 9.05 12.22
N GLU A 192 -18.03 8.33 12.52
CA GLU A 192 -18.04 7.20 13.45
C GLU A 192 -17.15 6.06 12.95
N PHE A 193 -17.21 5.74 11.65
CA PHE A 193 -16.31 4.76 11.05
C PHE A 193 -14.83 5.14 11.15
N ILE A 194 -14.49 6.41 10.89
CA ILE A 194 -13.12 6.91 11.04
C ILE A 194 -12.66 6.80 12.49
N LYS A 195 -13.49 7.25 13.45
CA LYS A 195 -13.18 7.17 14.88
C LYS A 195 -12.99 5.74 15.35
N GLU A 196 -13.79 4.81 14.84
CA GLU A 196 -13.66 3.39 15.17
C GLU A 196 -12.35 2.82 14.63
N ILE A 197 -11.93 3.19 13.42
CA ILE A 197 -10.59 2.84 12.90
C ILE A 197 -9.53 3.38 13.85
N GLU A 198 -9.52 4.69 14.13
CA GLU A 198 -8.53 5.32 15.03
C GLU A 198 -8.45 4.63 16.39
N ARG A 199 -9.61 4.30 16.99
CA ARG A 199 -9.71 3.60 18.27
C ARG A 199 -9.13 2.19 18.23
N GLN A 200 -9.40 1.43 17.17
CA GLN A 200 -8.98 0.03 17.04
C GLN A 200 -7.50 -0.11 16.68
N VAL A 201 -6.99 0.75 15.81
CA VAL A 201 -5.60 0.68 15.34
C VAL A 201 -4.63 1.50 16.18
N GLY A 202 -5.13 2.47 16.97
CA GLY A 202 -4.34 3.23 17.93
C GLY A 202 -3.54 4.41 17.36
N ILE A 203 -3.84 4.84 16.13
CA ILE A 203 -3.19 5.97 15.45
C ILE A 203 -4.22 6.87 14.74
N PRO A 204 -3.94 8.17 14.56
CA PRO A 204 -4.88 9.08 13.91
C PRO A 204 -4.99 8.83 12.39
N VAL A 205 -6.19 9.00 11.85
CA VAL A 205 -6.45 9.00 10.41
C VAL A 205 -6.38 10.45 9.92
N VAL A 206 -5.22 10.85 9.42
CA VAL A 206 -4.91 12.25 9.13
C VAL A 206 -5.26 12.68 7.71
N LEU A 207 -5.37 11.73 6.77
CA LEU A 207 -5.77 11.98 5.39
C LEU A 207 -6.98 11.11 5.05
N ILE A 208 -8.03 11.71 4.52
CA ILE A 208 -9.28 11.00 4.20
C ILE A 208 -9.67 11.30 2.76
N GLY A 209 -9.50 10.32 1.87
CA GLY A 209 -9.89 10.41 0.46
C GLY A 209 -11.40 10.26 0.30
N THR A 210 -12.00 11.29 -0.28
CA THR A 210 -13.45 11.45 -0.50
C THR A 210 -13.82 11.45 -1.97
N GLY A 211 -12.93 11.04 -2.87
CA GLY A 211 -13.21 10.97 -4.30
C GLY A 211 -12.01 10.56 -5.13
N GLN A 212 -12.12 10.77 -6.44
CA GLN A 212 -11.08 10.43 -7.41
C GLN A 212 -10.17 11.62 -7.76
N ASP A 213 -10.65 12.85 -7.53
CA ASP A 213 -9.85 14.05 -7.77
C ASP A 213 -8.72 14.15 -6.73
N ALA A 214 -7.58 14.72 -7.13
CA ALA A 214 -6.43 14.89 -6.24
C ALA A 214 -6.76 15.76 -5.00
N LEU A 215 -7.76 16.65 -5.12
CA LEU A 215 -8.22 17.54 -4.06
C LEU A 215 -9.47 17.00 -3.34
N ASP A 216 -9.99 15.84 -3.72
CA ASP A 216 -11.06 15.16 -2.98
C ASP A 216 -10.48 14.46 -1.75
N ILE A 217 -9.96 15.28 -0.84
CA ILE A 217 -9.26 14.84 0.36
C ILE A 217 -9.58 15.79 1.52
N VAL A 218 -9.85 15.22 2.69
CA VAL A 218 -9.84 15.94 3.96
C VAL A 218 -8.46 15.78 4.58
N ASP A 219 -7.77 16.89 4.81
CA ASP A 219 -6.47 16.93 5.47
C ASP A 219 -6.63 17.39 6.93
N ARG A 220 -6.25 16.52 7.87
CA ARG A 220 -6.29 16.75 9.33
C ARG A 220 -4.88 16.84 9.93
N ARG A 221 -3.84 16.94 9.10
CA ARG A 221 -2.48 17.17 9.59
C ARG A 221 -2.39 18.61 10.09
N ILE A 222 -2.06 18.76 11.38
CA ILE A 222 -1.82 20.05 12.04
C ILE A 222 -0.40 20.50 11.71
#